data_AF-A0A7S4J088-F1
#
_entry.id   AF-A0A7S4J088-F1
#
_cell.length_a   1.000
_cell.length_b   1.000
_cell.length_c   1.000
_cell.angle_alpha   90.00
_cell.angle_beta   90.00
_cell.angle_gamma   90.00
#
_symmetry.space_group_name_H-M   'P 1'
#
loop_
_entity.id
_entity.type
_entity.pdbx_description
1 polymer ?
#
loop_
_entity_poly.entity_id
_entity_poly.type
_entity_poly.pdbx_seq_one_letter_code
_entity_poly.pdbx_strand_id
1 'polypeptide(L)'
;EVDLNDDKQLDRREFGCFISRVASTADVSLDGVTAKLLKQREDEANARLEKIRQSQNMDLTHEGWKMMPHLFDTWDVDNSGTIDKYELTSGMSKAIKTNGLSITIGEVCDIMREVDLNDDRSLDRREFGCFLSRVASVADVSFDGLAFLLMKQREEEAR
;
A
#
# COMPACT_ATOMS: atom_id res chain seq x y z
N GLU A 1 -23.01 30.64 -28.61
CA GLU A 1 -23.54 29.27 -28.79
C GLU A 1 -22.44 28.47 -29.42
N VAL A 2 -21.79 27.61 -28.63
CA VAL A 2 -20.59 26.84 -29.03
C VAL A 2 -20.84 25.34 -28.83
N ASP A 3 -21.66 25.03 -27.85
CA ASP A 3 -22.41 23.80 -27.71
C ASP A 3 -23.46 23.73 -28.83
N LEU A 4 -23.21 22.87 -29.82
CA LEU A 4 -24.04 22.73 -31.03
C LEU A 4 -25.16 21.71 -30.83
N ASN A 5 -25.00 20.81 -29.85
CA ASN A 5 -25.95 19.77 -29.53
C ASN A 5 -26.73 20.05 -28.21
N ASP A 6 -26.43 21.18 -27.54
CA ASP A 6 -27.00 21.65 -26.26
C ASP A 6 -26.87 20.62 -25.12
N ASP A 7 -25.83 19.78 -25.16
CA ASP A 7 -25.58 18.72 -24.17
C ASP A 7 -24.88 19.23 -22.90
N LYS A 8 -24.61 20.53 -22.82
CA LYS A 8 -23.89 21.24 -21.75
C LYS A 8 -22.47 20.72 -21.53
N GLN A 9 -21.97 19.90 -22.44
CA GLN A 9 -20.60 19.49 -22.55
C GLN A 9 -20.05 20.11 -23.83
N LEU A 10 -18.72 20.08 -23.97
CA LEU A 10 -18.07 20.64 -25.14
C LEU A 10 -17.27 19.51 -25.77
N ASP A 11 -17.83 18.89 -26.80
CA ASP A 11 -17.18 17.75 -27.42
C ASP A 11 -16.03 18.18 -28.35
N ARG A 12 -15.21 17.21 -28.77
CA ARG A 12 -14.00 17.48 -29.59
C ARG A 12 -14.32 18.17 -30.92
N ARG A 13 -15.50 17.93 -31.50
CA ARG A 13 -15.96 18.54 -32.75
C ARG A 13 -16.48 19.96 -32.51
N GLU A 14 -17.22 20.17 -31.44
CA GLU A 14 -17.74 21.48 -31.03
C GLU A 14 -16.60 22.43 -30.64
N PHE A 15 -15.66 21.94 -29.83
CA PHE A 15 -14.43 22.66 -29.51
C PHE A 15 -13.58 22.92 -30.77
N GLY A 16 -13.48 21.96 -31.68
CA GLY A 16 -12.78 22.12 -32.96
C GLY A 16 -13.38 23.23 -33.82
N CYS A 17 -14.71 23.33 -33.88
CA CYS A 17 -15.42 24.36 -34.63
C CYS A 17 -15.20 25.76 -34.02
N PHE A 18 -15.28 25.85 -32.69
CA PHE A 18 -14.99 27.09 -31.95
C PHE A 18 -13.58 27.61 -32.20
N ILE A 19 -12.59 26.73 -32.00
CA ILE A 19 -11.18 27.08 -32.13
C ILE A 19 -10.88 27.42 -33.59
N SER A 20 -11.47 26.73 -34.58
CA SER A 20 -11.33 27.08 -36.01
C SER A 20 -11.84 28.48 -36.34
N ARG A 21 -12.98 28.87 -35.78
CA ARG A 21 -13.57 30.20 -35.99
C ARG A 21 -12.79 31.30 -35.28
N VAL A 22 -12.31 31.04 -34.07
CA VAL A 22 -11.48 31.98 -33.29
C VAL A 22 -10.10 32.15 -33.95
N ALA A 23 -9.47 31.06 -34.39
CA ALA A 23 -8.16 31.09 -35.05
C ALA A 23 -8.21 31.79 -36.42
N SER A 24 -9.30 31.59 -37.18
CA SER A 24 -9.54 32.30 -38.44
C SER A 24 -9.71 33.82 -38.23
N THR A 25 -10.17 34.25 -37.06
CA THR A 25 -10.32 35.67 -36.72
C THR A 25 -9.00 36.26 -36.17
N ALA A 26 -8.11 35.43 -35.63
CA ALA A 26 -6.89 35.83 -34.95
C ALA A 26 -5.59 35.57 -35.75
N ASP A 27 -5.69 35.14 -37.02
CA ASP A 27 -4.57 34.83 -37.93
C ASP A 27 -3.48 33.92 -37.32
N VAL A 28 -3.90 32.99 -36.44
CA VAL A 28 -2.99 32.07 -35.75
C VAL A 28 -3.24 30.64 -36.21
N SER A 29 -2.15 29.91 -36.46
CA SER A 29 -2.22 28.51 -36.90
C SER A 29 -2.85 27.62 -35.82
N LEU A 30 -4.02 27.08 -36.16
CA LEU A 30 -4.85 26.22 -35.33
C LEU A 30 -4.11 24.97 -34.83
N ASP A 31 -3.29 24.38 -35.69
CA ASP A 31 -2.57 23.12 -35.45
C ASP A 31 -1.59 23.24 -34.28
N GLY A 32 -0.86 24.35 -34.21
CA GLY A 32 0.13 24.56 -33.14
C GLY A 32 -0.50 24.77 -31.77
N VAL A 33 -1.66 25.45 -31.73
CA VAL A 33 -2.36 25.78 -30.47
C VAL A 33 -3.10 24.56 -29.94
N THR A 34 -3.82 23.84 -30.81
CA THR A 34 -4.53 22.61 -30.44
C THR A 34 -3.57 21.50 -30.01
N ALA A 35 -2.44 21.32 -30.72
CA ALA A 35 -1.42 20.35 -30.33
C ALA A 35 -0.80 20.67 -28.96
N LYS A 36 -0.53 21.95 -28.67
CA LYS A 36 0.01 22.36 -27.36
C LYS A 36 -0.99 22.14 -26.22
N LEU A 37 -2.25 22.50 -26.42
CA LEU A 37 -3.29 22.34 -25.40
C LEU A 37 -3.58 20.86 -25.11
N LEU A 38 -3.62 20.01 -26.14
CA LEU A 38 -3.82 18.57 -25.96
C LEU A 38 -2.63 17.92 -25.25
N LYS A 39 -1.40 18.25 -25.66
CA LYS A 39 -0.18 17.71 -25.04
C LYS A 39 -0.06 18.11 -23.57
N GLN A 40 -0.36 19.37 -23.24
CA GLN A 40 -0.29 19.86 -21.86
C GLN A 40 -1.29 19.15 -20.93
N ARG A 41 -2.51 18.83 -21.42
CA ARG A 41 -3.49 18.07 -20.63
C ARG A 41 -3.16 16.58 -20.52
N GLU A 42 -2.59 15.99 -21.57
CA GLU A 42 -2.12 14.59 -21.56
C GLU A 42 -0.94 14.39 -20.60
N ASP A 43 0.04 15.30 -20.59
CA ASP A 43 1.17 15.26 -19.68
C ASP A 43 0.71 15.40 -18.21
N GLU A 44 -0.25 16.29 -17.92
CA GLU A 44 -0.85 16.44 -16.60
C GLU A 44 -1.67 15.22 -16.16
N ALA A 45 -2.40 14.58 -17.07
CA ALA A 45 -3.16 13.37 -16.79
C ALA A 45 -2.22 12.18 -16.52
N ASN A 46 -1.16 12.04 -17.30
CA ASN A 46 -0.14 11.02 -17.11
C ASN A 46 0.61 11.20 -15.79
N ALA A 47 0.96 12.43 -15.41
CA ALA A 47 1.61 12.71 -14.12
C ALA A 47 0.70 12.39 -12.92
N ARG A 48 -0.62 12.60 -13.03
CA ARG A 48 -1.59 12.19 -12.00
C ARG A 48 -1.72 10.68 -11.91
N LEU A 49 -1.77 9.98 -13.05
CA LEU A 49 -1.79 8.52 -13.10
C LEU A 49 -0.50 7.91 -12.55
N GLU A 50 0.66 8.51 -12.83
CA GLU A 50 1.93 8.09 -12.25
C GLU A 50 1.98 8.33 -10.74
N LYS A 51 1.48 9.46 -10.24
CA LYS A 51 1.36 9.68 -8.79
C LYS A 51 0.43 8.66 -8.12
N ILE A 52 -0.71 8.33 -8.74
CA ILE A 52 -1.64 7.30 -8.24
C ILE A 52 -0.97 5.92 -8.27
N ARG A 53 -0.26 5.57 -9.35
CA ARG A 53 0.54 4.35 -9.44
C ARG A 53 1.65 4.33 -8.40
N GLN A 54 2.38 5.42 -8.19
CA GLN A 54 3.43 5.50 -7.18
C GLN A 54 2.87 5.39 -5.76
N SER A 55 1.70 5.97 -5.47
CA SER A 55 1.03 5.78 -4.18
C SER A 55 0.53 4.34 -3.99
N GLN A 56 0.03 3.69 -5.05
CA GLN A 56 -0.36 2.27 -4.99
C GLN A 56 0.85 1.32 -4.98
N ASN A 57 2.01 1.75 -5.48
CA ASN A 57 3.22 0.95 -5.57
C ASN A 57 4.17 1.16 -4.37
N MET A 58 4.00 2.22 -3.57
CA MET A 58 4.66 2.36 -2.26
C MET A 58 4.19 1.30 -1.25
N ASP A 59 2.97 0.78 -1.41
CA ASP A 59 2.47 -0.36 -0.61
C ASP A 59 3.02 -1.72 -1.10
N LEU A 60 3.49 -1.81 -2.35
CA LEU A 60 3.96 -3.07 -2.97
C LEU A 60 5.49 -3.29 -2.85
N THR A 61 6.22 -2.29 -2.35
CA THR A 61 7.69 -2.32 -2.20
C THR A 61 8.20 -2.91 -0.90
N HIS A 62 7.34 -3.17 0.09
CA HIS A 62 7.76 -3.85 1.31
C HIS A 62 7.81 -5.37 1.07
N GLU A 63 9.02 -5.93 0.95
CA GLU A 63 9.21 -7.38 0.94
C GLU A 63 8.55 -8.05 2.16
N GLY A 64 8.50 -7.37 3.31
CA GLY A 64 7.82 -7.85 4.49
C GLY A 64 6.34 -8.15 4.28
N TRP A 65 5.63 -7.36 3.46
CA TRP A 65 4.21 -7.59 3.18
C TRP A 65 4.02 -8.78 2.23
N LYS A 66 4.97 -9.03 1.33
CA LYS A 66 5.00 -10.25 0.51
C LYS A 66 5.31 -11.50 1.33
N MET A 67 6.13 -11.35 2.38
CA MET A 67 6.45 -12.42 3.31
C MET A 67 5.33 -12.67 4.33
N MET A 68 4.37 -11.74 4.47
CA MET A 68 3.29 -11.84 5.46
C MET A 68 2.50 -13.14 5.41
N PRO A 69 2.03 -13.64 4.24
CA PRO A 69 1.29 -14.89 4.19
C PRO A 69 2.12 -16.07 4.68
N HIS A 70 3.38 -16.12 4.26
CA HIS A 70 4.31 -17.17 4.69
C HIS A 70 4.65 -17.06 6.18
N LEU A 71 4.80 -15.85 6.71
CA LEU A 71 5.08 -15.64 8.12
C LEU A 71 3.88 -16.06 8.98
N PHE A 72 2.68 -15.69 8.54
CA PHE A 72 1.43 -16.07 9.17
C PHE A 72 1.27 -17.59 9.22
N ASP A 73 1.40 -18.26 8.07
CA ASP A 73 1.28 -19.72 7.98
C ASP A 73 2.38 -20.45 8.79
N THR A 74 3.51 -19.79 9.07
CA THR A 74 4.60 -20.33 9.90
C THR A 74 4.31 -20.24 11.40
N TRP A 75 3.47 -19.29 11.79
CA TRP A 75 3.10 -19.01 13.18
C TRP A 75 1.80 -19.69 13.58
N ASP A 76 0.87 -19.84 12.63
CA ASP A 76 -0.35 -20.64 12.71
C ASP A 76 0.02 -22.14 12.65
N VAL A 77 0.46 -22.70 13.77
CA VAL A 77 1.01 -24.07 13.84
C VAL A 77 -0.10 -25.09 13.64
N ASP A 78 -1.29 -24.79 14.15
CA ASP A 78 -2.44 -25.68 14.03
C ASP A 78 -3.23 -25.49 12.71
N ASN A 79 -2.82 -24.54 11.87
CA ASN A 79 -3.50 -24.16 10.63
C ASN A 79 -4.97 -23.81 10.85
N SER A 80 -5.29 -23.21 12.00
CA SER A 80 -6.63 -22.72 12.33
C SER A 80 -7.04 -21.54 11.44
N GLY A 81 -6.08 -20.89 10.77
CA GLY A 81 -6.28 -19.68 9.99
C GLY A 81 -6.25 -18.41 10.83
N THR A 82 -5.89 -18.53 12.11
CA THR A 82 -5.77 -17.45 13.10
C THR A 82 -4.56 -17.72 13.98
N ILE A 83 -3.90 -16.69 14.50
CA ILE A 83 -2.78 -16.87 15.43
C ILE A 83 -3.28 -16.61 16.84
N ASP A 84 -3.28 -17.65 17.68
CA ASP A 84 -3.71 -17.49 19.06
C ASP A 84 -2.65 -16.79 19.92
N LYS A 85 -3.05 -16.38 21.13
CA LYS A 85 -2.13 -15.73 22.09
C LYS A 85 -0.90 -16.57 22.41
N TYR A 86 -1.05 -17.88 22.57
CA TYR A 86 0.05 -18.78 22.92
C TYR A 86 1.05 -18.90 21.78
N GLU A 87 0.57 -19.06 20.55
CA GLU A 87 1.39 -19.09 19.33
C GLU A 87 2.15 -17.78 19.14
N LEU A 88 1.45 -16.64 19.27
CA LEU A 88 2.05 -15.32 19.17
C LEU A 88 3.14 -15.09 20.22
N THR A 89 2.83 -15.40 21.48
CA THR A 89 3.77 -15.18 22.60
C THR A 89 4.98 -16.11 22.48
N SER A 90 4.77 -17.36 22.04
CA SER A 90 5.83 -18.32 21.80
C SER A 90 6.76 -17.86 20.67
N GLY A 91 6.18 -17.47 19.52
CA GLY A 91 6.92 -16.94 18.37
C GLY A 91 7.72 -15.69 18.72
N MET A 92 7.08 -14.70 19.37
CA MET A 92 7.74 -13.46 19.78
C MET A 92 8.81 -13.68 20.86
N SER A 93 8.55 -14.52 21.86
CA SER A 93 9.54 -14.86 22.89
C SER A 93 10.80 -15.45 22.30
N LYS A 94 10.63 -16.25 21.26
CA LYS A 94 11.73 -16.76 20.48
C LYS A 94 12.45 -15.66 19.73
N ALA A 95 11.72 -14.84 18.98
CA ALA A 95 12.28 -13.76 18.19
C ALA A 95 13.12 -12.79 19.03
N ILE A 96 12.61 -12.42 20.21
CA ILE A 96 13.29 -11.56 21.18
C ILE A 96 14.60 -12.22 21.64
N LYS A 97 14.57 -13.51 21.99
CA LYS A 97 15.75 -14.24 22.48
C LYS A 97 16.83 -14.45 21.41
N THR A 98 16.43 -14.84 20.20
CA THR A 98 17.38 -15.18 19.12
C THR A 98 17.91 -13.93 18.44
N ASN A 99 17.06 -12.93 18.21
CA ASN A 99 17.42 -11.76 17.41
C ASN A 99 17.76 -10.54 18.26
N GLY A 100 17.62 -10.62 19.59
CA GLY A 100 17.96 -9.54 20.51
C GLY A 100 17.07 -8.31 20.37
N LEU A 101 15.78 -8.50 20.03
CA LEU A 101 14.83 -7.40 19.91
C LEU A 101 14.65 -6.70 21.26
N SER A 102 14.59 -5.37 21.25
CA SER A 102 14.41 -4.52 22.42
C SER A 102 12.95 -4.44 22.91
N ILE A 103 12.14 -5.47 22.66
CA ILE A 103 10.74 -5.55 23.05
C ILE A 103 10.52 -6.65 24.09
N THR A 104 9.64 -6.39 25.05
CA THR A 104 9.28 -7.34 26.11
C THR A 104 8.00 -8.10 25.78
N ILE A 105 7.80 -9.25 26.44
CA ILE A 105 6.55 -10.03 26.32
C ILE A 105 5.33 -9.27 26.83
N GLY A 106 5.52 -8.38 27.82
CA GLY A 106 4.47 -7.49 28.30
C GLY A 106 3.97 -6.56 27.19
N GLU A 107 4.90 -5.90 26.50
CA GLU A 107 4.58 -5.01 25.36
C GLU A 107 3.94 -5.78 24.20
N VAL A 108 4.40 -7.00 23.91
CA VAL A 108 3.74 -7.88 22.91
C VAL A 108 2.28 -8.15 23.28
N CYS A 109 1.99 -8.45 24.55
CA CYS A 109 0.62 -8.68 25.02
C CYS A 109 -0.22 -7.39 24.99
N ASP A 110 0.38 -6.23 25.22
CA ASP A 110 -0.30 -4.95 25.14
C ASP A 110 -0.65 -4.59 23.70
N ILE A 111 0.29 -4.80 22.78
CA ILE A 111 0.08 -4.61 21.34
C ILE A 111 -0.98 -5.58 20.83
N MET A 112 -0.94 -6.85 21.24
CA MET A 112 -1.98 -7.83 20.86
C MET A 112 -3.38 -7.35 21.25
N ARG A 113 -3.54 -6.80 22.46
CA ARG A 113 -4.83 -6.24 22.91
C ARG A 113 -5.23 -4.97 22.17
N GLU A 114 -4.28 -4.23 21.62
CA GLU A 114 -4.53 -3.00 20.84
C GLU A 114 -5.01 -3.34 19.42
N VAL A 115 -4.52 -4.45 18.84
CA VAL A 115 -4.76 -4.83 17.44
C VAL A 115 -5.81 -5.91 17.26
N ASP A 116 -6.18 -6.64 18.32
CA ASP A 116 -7.35 -7.53 18.39
C ASP A 116 -8.62 -6.67 18.41
N LEU A 117 -9.16 -6.35 17.23
CA LEU A 117 -10.27 -5.41 17.08
C LEU A 117 -11.62 -6.10 17.31
N ASN A 118 -11.67 -7.41 17.12
CA ASN A 118 -12.87 -8.22 17.25
C ASN A 118 -12.99 -8.90 18.63
N ASP A 119 -11.97 -8.78 19.49
CA ASP A 119 -11.83 -9.37 20.83
C ASP A 119 -12.03 -10.90 20.82
N ASP A 120 -11.63 -11.54 19.70
CA ASP A 120 -11.70 -13.00 19.55
C ASP A 120 -10.49 -13.72 20.19
N ARG A 121 -9.53 -12.94 20.72
CA ARG A 121 -8.28 -13.39 21.37
C ARG A 121 -7.33 -14.14 20.44
N SER A 122 -7.56 -14.02 19.15
CA SER A 122 -6.70 -14.49 18.09
C SER A 122 -6.40 -13.32 17.16
N LEU A 123 -5.46 -13.52 16.23
CA LEU A 123 -5.15 -12.52 15.22
C LEU A 123 -5.40 -13.10 13.85
N ASP A 124 -6.29 -12.46 13.10
CA ASP A 124 -6.45 -12.75 11.69
C ASP A 124 -5.28 -12.19 10.85
N ARG A 125 -5.25 -12.49 9.54
CA ARG A 125 -4.16 -12.04 8.65
C ARG A 125 -4.00 -10.51 8.59
N ARG A 126 -5.08 -9.75 8.75
CA ARG A 126 -5.04 -8.27 8.77
C ARG A 126 -4.52 -7.77 10.10
N GLU A 127 -5.05 -8.31 11.19
CA GLU A 127 -4.67 -7.93 12.56
C GLU A 127 -3.21 -8.28 12.85
N PHE A 128 -2.74 -9.43 12.36
CA PHE A 128 -1.34 -9.84 12.43
C PHE A 128 -0.40 -8.85 11.70
N GLY A 129 -0.85 -8.25 10.60
CA GLY A 129 -0.06 -7.22 9.92
C GLY A 129 0.04 -5.91 10.70
N CYS A 130 -1.07 -5.48 11.29
CA CYS A 130 -1.09 -4.36 12.21
C CYS A 130 -0.20 -4.62 13.44
N PHE A 131 -0.28 -5.83 13.99
CA PHE A 131 0.55 -6.29 15.10
C PHE A 131 2.04 -6.14 14.77
N LEU A 132 2.51 -6.71 13.66
CA LEU A 132 3.92 -6.64 13.27
C LEU A 132 4.38 -5.21 12.99
N SER A 133 3.54 -4.38 12.38
CA SER A 133 3.83 -2.95 12.17
C SER A 133 4.05 -2.22 13.50
N ARG A 134 3.22 -2.53 14.50
CA ARG A 134 3.33 -1.94 15.83
C ARG A 134 4.56 -2.45 16.58
N VAL A 135 4.83 -3.75 16.54
CA VAL A 135 6.04 -4.35 17.11
C VAL A 135 7.29 -3.77 16.49
N ALA A 136 7.34 -3.62 15.16
CA ALA A 136 8.47 -3.01 14.47
C ALA A 136 8.71 -1.58 14.96
N SER A 137 7.63 -0.81 15.13
CA SER A 137 7.69 0.56 15.66
C SER A 137 8.19 0.62 17.11
N VAL A 138 7.80 -0.33 17.95
CA VAL A 138 8.23 -0.39 19.37
C VAL A 138 9.66 -0.88 19.51
N ALA A 139 10.06 -1.86 18.71
CA ALA A 139 11.41 -2.42 18.70
C ALA A 139 12.44 -1.55 17.93
N ASP A 140 12.02 -0.40 17.40
CA ASP A 140 12.85 0.52 16.59
C ASP A 140 13.51 -0.17 15.38
N VAL A 141 12.77 -1.07 14.74
CA VAL A 141 13.21 -1.80 13.54
C VAL A 141 12.26 -1.51 12.37
N SER A 142 12.76 -1.60 11.14
CA SER A 142 11.89 -1.53 9.98
C SER A 142 11.00 -2.78 9.92
N PHE A 143 9.79 -2.61 9.38
CA PHE A 143 8.85 -3.72 9.19
C PHE A 143 9.46 -4.85 8.34
N ASP A 144 10.16 -4.53 7.26
CA ASP A 144 10.87 -5.54 6.45
C ASP A 144 11.99 -6.23 7.23
N GLY A 145 12.73 -5.46 8.05
CA GLY A 145 13.79 -6.00 8.90
C GLY A 145 13.23 -6.98 9.93
N LEU A 146 12.10 -6.65 10.56
CA LEU A 146 11.41 -7.54 11.48
C LEU A 146 10.91 -8.80 10.76
N ALA A 147 10.23 -8.66 9.62
CA ALA A 147 9.73 -9.80 8.85
C ALA A 147 10.87 -10.75 8.43
N PHE A 148 11.99 -10.19 7.97
CA PHE A 148 13.19 -10.95 7.61
C PHE A 148 13.80 -11.69 8.81
N LEU A 149 13.90 -11.01 9.96
CA LEU A 149 14.40 -11.59 11.20
C LEU A 149 13.54 -12.76 11.70
N LEU A 150 12.23 -12.65 11.58
CA LEU A 150 11.27 -13.68 11.96
C LEU A 150 11.33 -14.89 11.00
N MET A 151 11.52 -14.65 9.70
CA MET A 151 11.72 -15.71 8.70
C MET A 151 13.03 -16.49 8.93
N LYS A 152 14.14 -15.76 9.10
CA LYS A 152 15.48 -16.34 9.25
C LYS A 152 15.56 -17.30 10.45
N GLN A 153 14.90 -16.94 11.55
CA GLN A 153 14.89 -17.73 12.77
C GLN A 153 14.39 -19.18 12.57
N ARG A 154 13.46 -19.41 11.63
CA ARG A 154 12.87 -20.73 11.41
C ARG A 154 13.62 -21.60 10.40
N GLU A 155 14.31 -21.00 9.42
CA GLU A 155 15.20 -21.74 8.52
C GLU A 155 16.32 -22.47 9.29
N GLU A 156 16.79 -21.89 10.39
CA GLU A 156 17.81 -22.50 11.25
C GLU A 156 17.27 -23.66 12.10
N GLU A 157 15.96 -23.78 12.30
CA GLU A 157 15.34 -24.86 13.09
C GLU A 157 14.79 -26.02 12.26
N ALA A 158 14.55 -25.76 10.97
CA ALA A 158 14.19 -26.81 10.01
C ALA A 158 15.42 -27.62 9.54
N ARG A 159 16.63 -27.26 9.99
CA ARG A 159 17.90 -27.97 9.77
C ARG A 159 18.31 -28.80 10.97
#